data_AF-A0A401U2C0-F1
#
_entry.id   AF-A0A401U2C0-F1
#
_cell.length_a   1.000
_cell.length_b   1.000
_cell.length_c   1.000
_cell.angle_alpha   90.00
_cell.angle_beta   90.00
_cell.angle_gamma   90.00
#
_symmetry.space_group_name_H-M   'P 1'
#
loop_
_entity.id
_entity.type
_entity.pdbx_description
1 polymer ?
#
loop_
_entity_poly.entity_id
_entity_poly.type
_entity_poly.pdbx_seq_one_letter_code
_entity_poly.pdbx_strand_id
1 'polypeptide(L)'
;MAERLAASSDSNIHSVLVVRGGRLEFERYFRGRDEVPSRFYGPRVEDVSFDADTLHNIKSASKSVASLVIGIAIDRGLIRSINEPIFSFFPELSDLRSPEKDRIQLVHALTMSMGLAWVEATPATGDDNDEARMHRASDPCRYVLGLASAGEP
;
A
#
# COMPACT_ATOMS: atom_id res chain seq x y z
N MET A 1 24.40 19.45 -2.79
CA MET A 1 23.15 18.66 -2.91
C MET A 1 22.30 18.81 -1.66
N ALA A 2 22.81 18.48 -0.47
CA ALA A 2 22.10 18.67 0.81
C ALA A 2 21.63 20.12 1.05
N GLU A 3 22.48 21.12 0.80
CA GLU A 3 22.10 22.54 0.95
C GLU A 3 21.01 22.99 -0.03
N ARG A 4 20.94 22.39 -1.22
CA ARG A 4 19.87 22.68 -2.20
C ARG A 4 18.54 22.04 -1.80
N LEU A 5 18.58 20.87 -1.15
CA LEU A 5 17.39 20.22 -0.58
C LEU A 5 16.88 21.00 0.64
N ALA A 6 17.79 21.52 1.46
CA ALA A 6 17.45 22.39 2.60
C ALA A 6 16.92 23.77 2.16
N ALA A 7 17.44 24.34 1.06
CA ALA A 7 17.02 25.63 0.52
C ALA A 7 15.66 25.58 -0.22
N SER A 8 15.11 24.39 -0.44
CA SER A 8 13.79 24.15 -1.03
C SER A 8 12.72 24.19 0.08
N SER A 9 12.46 25.38 0.62
CA SER A 9 11.56 25.61 1.77
C SER A 9 10.11 25.13 1.55
N ASP A 10 9.69 24.91 0.31
CA ASP A 10 8.32 24.52 -0.03
C ASP A 10 8.09 22.99 -0.06
N SER A 11 9.14 22.18 0.08
CA SER A 11 9.06 20.74 -0.26
C SER A 11 8.75 19.76 0.89
N ASN A 12 8.58 20.23 2.13
CA ASN A 12 8.32 19.42 3.35
C ASN A 12 9.06 18.06 3.38
N ILE A 13 10.35 18.07 3.06
CA ILE A 13 11.18 16.85 3.06
C ILE A 13 11.58 16.50 4.49
N HIS A 14 11.27 15.29 4.95
CA HIS A 14 11.60 14.84 6.31
C HIS A 14 13.02 14.27 6.41
N SER A 15 13.41 13.44 5.45
CA SER A 15 14.73 12.81 5.40
C SER A 15 15.13 12.37 3.98
N VAL A 16 16.44 12.23 3.75
CA VAL A 16 17.01 11.63 2.53
C VAL A 16 18.17 10.71 2.93
N LEU A 17 18.07 9.44 2.55
CA LEU A 17 19.09 8.42 2.77
C LEU A 17 19.54 7.84 1.43
N VAL A 18 20.84 7.59 1.28
CA VAL A 18 21.42 6.95 0.09
C VAL A 18 22.27 5.77 0.52
N VAL A 19 21.85 4.58 0.08
CA VAL A 19 22.57 3.33 0.31
C VAL A 19 23.21 2.88 -0.99
N ARG A 20 24.51 2.57 -0.95
CA ARG A 20 25.26 2.04 -2.11
C ARG A 20 26.17 0.91 -1.64
N GLY A 21 26.11 -0.24 -2.31
CA GLY A 21 26.93 -1.39 -1.95
C GLY A 21 26.71 -1.90 -0.52
N GLY A 22 25.47 -1.82 -0.03
CA GLY A 22 25.12 -2.22 1.35
C GLY A 22 25.57 -1.25 2.44
N ARG A 23 26.12 -0.09 2.09
CA ARG A 23 26.59 0.94 3.01
C ARG A 23 25.75 2.20 2.91
N LEU A 24 25.46 2.81 4.06
CA LEU A 24 24.84 4.14 4.12
C LEU A 24 25.90 5.19 3.81
N GLU A 25 25.89 5.70 2.57
CA GLU A 25 26.87 6.68 2.09
C GLU A 25 26.46 8.11 2.42
N PHE A 26 25.15 8.33 2.65
CA PHE A 26 24.61 9.63 3.02
C PHE A 26 23.29 9.48 3.76
N GLU A 27 23.12 10.29 4.80
CA GLU A 27 21.83 10.53 5.45
C GLU A 27 21.72 11.99 5.89
N ARG A 28 20.54 12.55 5.73
CA ARG A 28 20.16 13.84 6.31
C ARG A 28 18.71 13.80 6.74
N TYR A 29 18.47 14.43 7.88
CA TYR A 29 17.16 14.61 8.48
C TYR A 29 16.91 16.10 8.63
N PHE A 30 15.65 16.49 8.48
CA PHE A 30 15.25 17.89 8.48
C PHE A 30 14.21 18.13 9.58
N ARG A 31 13.79 19.38 9.72
CA ARG A 31 12.58 19.72 10.47
C ARG A 31 11.47 19.97 9.46
N GLY A 32 10.28 19.42 9.71
CA GLY A 32 9.13 19.56 8.83
C GLY A 32 7.83 19.26 9.55
N ARG A 33 6.71 19.52 8.88
CA ARG A 33 5.38 19.22 9.43
C ARG A 33 5.04 17.77 9.18
N ASP A 34 4.58 17.06 10.21
CA ASP A 34 4.06 15.69 10.09
C ASP A 34 2.73 15.50 10.80
N GLU A 35 1.99 14.47 10.39
CA GLU A 35 0.83 13.96 11.12
C GLU A 35 1.28 13.03 12.25
N VAL A 36 1.28 13.55 13.48
CA VAL A 36 1.61 12.81 14.69
C VAL A 36 0.34 12.18 15.28
N PRO A 37 0.29 10.86 15.51
CA PRO A 37 -0.87 10.21 16.12
C PRO A 37 -1.15 10.75 17.52
N SER A 38 -2.38 11.21 17.80
CA SER A 38 -2.84 11.52 19.16
C SER A 38 -3.73 10.41 19.72
N ARG A 39 -3.51 10.07 20.99
CA ARG A 39 -4.27 9.01 21.67
C ARG A 39 -5.77 9.33 21.84
N PHE A 40 -6.16 10.60 21.82
CA PHE A 40 -7.52 11.03 22.16
C PHE A 40 -8.20 11.96 21.15
N TYR A 41 -7.46 12.60 20.24
CA TYR A 41 -7.98 13.70 19.41
C TYR A 41 -7.73 13.52 17.90
N GLY A 42 -7.44 12.30 17.44
CA GLY A 42 -7.01 12.05 16.06
C GLY A 42 -5.60 12.60 15.78
N PRO A 43 -5.04 12.35 14.59
CA PRO A 43 -3.72 12.85 14.23
C PRO A 43 -3.67 14.39 14.29
N ARG A 44 -2.53 14.93 14.73
CA ARG A 44 -2.26 16.37 14.78
C ARG A 44 -1.10 16.69 13.84
N VAL A 45 -1.14 17.86 13.22
CA VAL A 45 -0.01 18.34 12.43
C VAL A 45 0.93 19.12 13.34
N GLU A 46 2.16 18.66 13.48
CA GLU A 46 3.19 19.27 14.33
C GLU A 46 4.50 19.46 13.55
N ASP A 47 5.32 20.44 13.94
CA ASP A 47 6.68 20.56 13.44
C ASP A 47 7.60 19.56 14.18
N VAL A 48 7.98 18.50 13.48
CA VAL A 48 8.84 17.44 14.00
C VAL A 48 10.27 17.69 13.55
N SER A 49 11.23 17.53 14.46
CA SER A 49 12.65 17.42 14.09
C SER A 49 12.96 15.94 13.91
N PHE A 50 13.07 15.50 12.67
CA PHE A 50 13.24 14.09 12.33
C PHE A 50 14.65 13.61 12.65
N ASP A 51 14.75 12.32 12.98
CA ASP A 51 15.99 11.58 13.13
C ASP A 51 15.82 10.13 12.65
N ALA A 52 16.85 9.31 12.87
CA ALA A 52 16.85 7.91 12.46
C ALA A 52 15.79 7.04 13.17
N ASP A 53 15.33 7.45 14.35
CA ASP A 53 14.38 6.71 15.18
C ASP A 53 12.94 7.19 14.99
N THR A 54 12.74 8.27 14.22
CA THR A 54 11.42 8.83 13.95
C THR A 54 10.62 7.96 12.98
N LEU A 55 9.54 7.35 13.47
CA LEU A 55 8.66 6.49 12.67
C LEU A 55 7.91 7.30 11.60
N HIS A 56 7.75 6.71 10.41
CA HIS A 56 7.00 7.28 9.30
C HIS A 56 5.92 6.32 8.80
N ASN A 57 4.79 6.87 8.37
CA ASN A 57 3.82 6.12 7.60
C ASN A 57 4.32 5.92 6.16
N ILE A 58 4.84 4.73 5.86
CA ILE A 58 5.45 4.42 4.55
C ILE A 58 4.43 4.12 3.44
N LYS A 59 3.13 4.12 3.75
CA LYS A 59 2.02 3.92 2.81
C LYS A 59 2.28 2.73 1.87
N SER A 60 2.24 2.95 0.55
CA SER A 60 2.35 1.91 -0.48
C SER A 60 3.68 1.17 -0.51
N ALA A 61 4.75 1.66 0.12
CA ALA A 61 5.99 0.87 0.27
C ALA A 61 5.75 -0.44 1.04
N SER A 62 4.70 -0.51 1.87
CA SER A 62 4.27 -1.72 2.57
C SER A 62 3.95 -2.89 1.62
N LYS A 63 3.56 -2.61 0.36
CA LYS A 63 3.25 -3.64 -0.64
C LYS A 63 4.48 -4.49 -1.01
N SER A 64 5.68 -3.91 -0.96
CA SER A 64 6.93 -4.65 -1.20
C SER A 64 7.19 -5.67 -0.08
N VAL A 65 6.87 -5.32 1.17
CA VAL A 65 6.98 -6.24 2.31
C VAL A 65 5.93 -7.36 2.20
N ALA A 66 4.69 -7.03 1.85
CA ALA A 66 3.65 -8.03 1.62
C ALA A 66 4.06 -9.02 0.50
N SER A 67 4.60 -8.51 -0.61
CA SER A 67 5.09 -9.35 -1.72
C SER A 67 6.25 -10.26 -1.29
N LEU A 68 7.18 -9.76 -0.48
CA LEU A 68 8.27 -10.56 0.08
C LEU A 68 7.73 -11.71 0.96
N VAL A 69 6.75 -11.43 1.84
CA VAL A 69 6.14 -12.44 2.70
C VAL A 69 5.44 -13.53 1.87
N ILE A 70 4.75 -13.16 0.79
CA ILE A 70 4.17 -14.13 -0.15
C ILE A 70 5.26 -14.99 -0.81
N GLY A 71 6.38 -14.39 -1.24
CA GLY A 71 7.52 -15.13 -1.76
C GLY A 71 8.08 -16.16 -0.77
N ILE A 72 8.20 -15.79 0.51
CA ILE A 72 8.62 -16.70 1.58
C ILE A 72 7.59 -17.83 1.79
N ALA A 73 6.29 -17.51 1.72
CA ALA A 73 5.23 -18.52 1.85
C ALA A 73 5.28 -19.56 0.71
N ILE A 74 5.63 -19.12 -0.51
CA ILE A 74 5.85 -19.99 -1.66
C ILE A 74 7.08 -20.87 -1.45
N ASP A 75 8.21 -20.29 -1.05
CA ASP A 75 9.45 -21.03 -0.76
C ASP A 75 9.25 -22.12 0.32
N ARG A 76 8.38 -21.85 1.29
CA ARG A 76 7.99 -22.81 2.34
C ARG A 76 6.91 -23.82 1.92
N GLY A 77 6.39 -23.74 0.71
CA GLY A 77 5.31 -24.61 0.21
C GLY A 77 3.95 -24.39 0.87
N LEU A 78 3.75 -23.25 1.55
CA LEU A 78 2.45 -22.85 2.13
C LEU A 78 1.50 -22.29 1.06
N ILE A 79 2.07 -21.68 0.02
CA ILE A 79 1.40 -21.27 -1.22
C ILE A 79 2.10 -22.05 -2.34
N ARG A 80 1.34 -22.73 -3.21
CA ARG A 80 1.91 -23.54 -4.29
C ARG A 80 2.48 -22.68 -5.40
N SER A 81 1.80 -21.59 -5.75
CA SER A 81 2.21 -20.69 -6.84
C SER A 81 1.46 -19.37 -6.83
N ILE A 82 2.05 -18.33 -7.42
CA ILE A 82 1.34 -17.09 -7.74
C ILE A 82 0.22 -17.27 -8.78
N ASN A 83 0.20 -18.39 -9.51
CA ASN A 83 -0.83 -18.71 -10.50
C ASN A 83 -2.06 -19.39 -9.89
N GLU A 84 -2.13 -19.51 -8.55
CA GLU A 84 -3.32 -20.05 -7.89
C GLU A 84 -4.51 -19.09 -8.04
N PRO A 85 -5.73 -19.59 -8.34
CA PRO A 85 -6.92 -18.76 -8.40
C PRO A 85 -7.17 -18.06 -7.06
N ILE A 86 -7.52 -16.77 -7.09
CA ILE A 86 -7.66 -15.95 -5.88
C ILE A 86 -8.72 -16.51 -4.91
N PHE A 87 -9.81 -17.08 -5.44
CA PHE A 87 -10.85 -17.71 -4.64
C PHE A 87 -10.41 -18.97 -3.90
N SER A 88 -9.24 -19.54 -4.22
CA SER A 88 -8.66 -20.63 -3.42
C SER A 88 -8.26 -20.17 -2.01
N PHE A 89 -7.98 -18.87 -1.85
CA PHE A 89 -7.63 -18.26 -0.57
C PHE A 89 -8.85 -17.73 0.21
N PHE A 90 -9.99 -17.59 -0.46
CA PHE A 90 -11.24 -17.04 0.10
C PHE A 90 -12.44 -17.98 -0.20
N PRO A 91 -12.42 -19.24 0.27
CA PRO A 91 -13.47 -20.21 -0.02
C PRO A 91 -14.86 -19.75 0.47
N GLU A 92 -14.92 -18.95 1.52
CA GLU A 92 -16.13 -18.34 2.07
C GLU A 92 -16.80 -17.33 1.12
N LEU A 93 -16.08 -16.83 0.12
CA LEU A 93 -16.58 -15.88 -0.89
C LEU A 93 -16.96 -16.57 -2.21
N SER A 94 -17.24 -17.88 -2.17
CA SER A 94 -17.60 -18.68 -3.35
C SER A 94 -18.84 -18.17 -4.10
N ASP A 95 -19.72 -17.43 -3.43
CA ASP A 95 -20.92 -16.84 -4.00
C ASP A 95 -20.61 -15.65 -4.94
N LEU A 96 -19.40 -15.08 -4.88
CA LEU A 96 -18.94 -14.02 -5.78
C LEU A 96 -18.33 -14.55 -7.07
N ARG A 97 -18.16 -15.87 -7.21
CA ARG A 97 -17.48 -16.47 -8.35
C ARG A 97 -18.30 -16.28 -9.63
N SER A 98 -17.60 -15.99 -10.72
CA SER A 98 -18.13 -15.93 -12.08
C SER A 98 -17.05 -16.40 -13.06
N PRO A 99 -17.40 -16.77 -14.30
CA PRO A 99 -16.40 -17.14 -15.31
C PRO A 99 -15.29 -16.09 -15.49
N GLU A 100 -15.62 -14.81 -15.36
CA GLU A 100 -14.67 -13.71 -15.46
C GLU A 100 -13.75 -13.66 -14.23
N LYS A 101 -14.32 -13.74 -13.02
CA LYS A 101 -13.56 -13.61 -11.76
C LYS A 101 -12.76 -14.86 -11.40
N ASP A 102 -13.17 -16.02 -11.88
CA ASP A 102 -12.42 -17.28 -11.72
C ASP A 102 -11.06 -17.26 -12.44
N ARG A 103 -10.85 -16.32 -13.38
CA ARG A 103 -9.56 -16.07 -14.04
C ARG A 103 -8.59 -15.25 -13.19
N ILE A 104 -9.04 -14.63 -12.10
CA ILE A 104 -8.18 -13.84 -11.22
C ILE A 104 -7.29 -14.78 -10.42
N GLN A 105 -5.98 -14.61 -10.56
CA GLN A 105 -4.95 -15.35 -9.84
C GLN A 105 -4.27 -14.45 -8.80
N LEU A 106 -3.55 -15.05 -7.85
CA LEU A 106 -2.79 -14.33 -6.84
C LEU A 106 -1.80 -13.32 -7.47
N VAL A 107 -1.17 -13.66 -8.61
CA VAL A 107 -0.29 -12.75 -9.35
C VAL A 107 -0.97 -11.43 -9.69
N HIS A 108 -2.24 -11.46 -10.13
CA HIS A 108 -2.97 -10.24 -10.51
C HIS A 108 -3.23 -9.31 -9.33
N ALA A 109 -3.38 -9.85 -8.11
CA ALA A 109 -3.46 -9.04 -6.90
C ALA A 109 -2.11 -8.40 -6.57
N LEU A 110 -1.00 -9.12 -6.75
CA LEU A 110 0.36 -8.62 -6.49
C LEU A 110 0.82 -7.58 -7.52
N THR A 111 0.30 -7.64 -8.75
CA THR A 111 0.65 -6.74 -9.85
C THR A 111 -0.38 -5.64 -10.11
N MET A 112 -1.42 -5.54 -9.26
CA MET A 112 -2.51 -4.57 -9.41
C MET A 112 -3.24 -4.69 -10.77
N SER A 113 -3.40 -5.92 -11.28
CA SER A 113 -3.98 -6.21 -12.60
C SER A 113 -5.21 -7.11 -12.52
N MET A 114 -6.00 -7.08 -11.44
CA MET A 114 -7.17 -7.98 -11.31
C MET A 114 -8.32 -7.71 -12.30
N GLY A 115 -8.25 -6.61 -13.07
CA GLY A 115 -9.31 -6.26 -14.03
C GLY A 115 -10.63 -5.84 -13.39
N LEU A 116 -10.63 -5.46 -12.11
CA LEU A 116 -11.82 -5.01 -11.37
C LEU A 116 -11.99 -3.49 -11.46
N ALA A 117 -13.23 -3.02 -11.55
CA ALA A 117 -13.56 -1.60 -11.56
C ALA A 117 -13.15 -0.97 -10.22
N TRP A 118 -12.16 -0.07 -10.25
CA TRP A 118 -11.63 0.61 -9.08
C TRP A 118 -11.57 2.12 -9.31
N VAL A 119 -12.21 2.87 -8.43
CA VAL A 119 -12.17 4.33 -8.33
C VAL A 119 -11.09 4.72 -7.34
N GLU A 120 -9.96 5.19 -7.87
CA GLU A 120 -8.79 5.58 -7.07
C GLU A 120 -9.07 6.81 -6.19
N ALA A 121 -8.48 6.82 -5.00
CA ALA A 121 -8.52 7.97 -4.11
C ALA A 121 -7.70 9.13 -4.69
N THR A 122 -8.39 10.12 -5.24
CA THR A 122 -7.81 11.36 -5.74
C THR A 122 -8.50 12.57 -5.08
N PRO A 123 -7.90 13.77 -5.13
CA PRO A 123 -8.58 14.98 -4.67
C PRO A 123 -9.96 15.21 -5.34
N ALA A 124 -10.16 14.72 -6.57
CA ALA A 124 -11.40 14.87 -7.31
C ALA A 124 -12.51 13.91 -6.85
N THR A 125 -12.16 12.73 -6.38
CA THR A 125 -13.12 11.73 -5.88
C THR A 125 -13.48 11.95 -4.42
N GLY A 126 -12.67 12.72 -3.67
CA GLY A 126 -12.89 12.93 -2.24
C GLY A 126 -13.05 11.60 -1.50
N ASP A 127 -14.03 11.52 -0.60
CA ASP A 127 -14.37 10.28 0.14
C ASP A 127 -15.23 9.29 -0.68
N ASP A 128 -15.58 9.64 -1.92
CA ASP A 128 -16.39 8.83 -2.83
C ASP A 128 -15.50 7.99 -3.76
N ASN A 129 -14.61 7.21 -3.15
CA ASN A 129 -13.65 6.33 -3.82
C ASN A 129 -13.68 4.92 -3.22
N ASP A 130 -13.06 3.97 -3.92
CA ASP A 130 -13.10 2.57 -3.50
C ASP A 130 -12.17 2.25 -2.32
N GLU A 131 -11.10 3.02 -2.07
CA GLU A 131 -10.27 2.88 -0.86
C GLU A 131 -11.08 3.20 0.41
N ALA A 132 -11.82 4.32 0.41
CA ALA A 132 -12.65 4.74 1.54
C ALA A 132 -13.88 3.81 1.75
N ARG A 133 -14.48 3.31 0.66
CA ARG A 133 -15.58 2.33 0.76
C ARG A 133 -15.08 0.97 1.25
N MET A 134 -13.93 0.50 0.75
CA MET A 134 -13.28 -0.73 1.21
C MET A 134 -12.92 -0.65 2.71
N HIS A 135 -12.33 0.46 3.18
CA HIS A 135 -11.97 0.62 4.60
C HIS A 135 -13.19 0.67 5.54
N ARG A 136 -14.36 1.09 5.05
CA ARG A 136 -15.62 1.12 5.81
C ARG A 136 -16.43 -0.18 5.69
N ALA A 137 -16.10 -1.04 4.72
CA ALA A 137 -16.82 -2.29 4.53
C ALA A 137 -16.60 -3.24 5.71
N SER A 138 -17.63 -4.00 6.08
CA SER A 138 -17.51 -5.05 7.10
C SER A 138 -16.59 -6.19 6.67
N ASP A 139 -16.46 -6.39 5.35
CA ASP A 139 -15.55 -7.34 4.73
C ASP A 139 -14.88 -6.68 3.51
N PRO A 140 -13.65 -6.19 3.66
CA PRO A 140 -12.87 -5.59 2.57
C PRO A 140 -12.59 -6.54 1.40
N CYS A 141 -12.39 -7.84 1.67
CA CYS A 141 -12.10 -8.82 0.62
C CYS A 141 -13.35 -9.06 -0.24
N ARG A 142 -14.51 -9.21 0.39
CA ARG A 142 -15.81 -9.27 -0.30
C ARG A 142 -16.12 -8.01 -1.07
N TYR A 143 -15.80 -6.84 -0.53
CA TYR A 143 -15.96 -5.57 -1.24
C TYR A 143 -15.17 -5.59 -2.55
N VAL A 144 -13.85 -5.82 -2.46
CA VAL A 144 -12.95 -5.80 -3.62
C VAL A 144 -13.31 -6.88 -4.63
N LEU A 145 -13.41 -8.15 -4.22
CA LEU A 145 -13.76 -9.25 -5.11
C LEU A 145 -15.21 -9.19 -5.60
N GLY A 146 -16.05 -8.38 -4.96
CA GLY A 146 -17.43 -8.09 -5.36
C GLY A 146 -17.56 -7.05 -6.47
N LEU A 147 -16.54 -6.21 -6.68
CA LEU A 147 -16.53 -5.18 -7.73
C LEU A 147 -16.81 -5.78 -9.11
N ALA A 148 -17.41 -4.96 -9.99
CA ALA A 148 -17.66 -5.34 -11.37
C ALA A 148 -16.33 -5.51 -12.12
N SER A 149 -16.29 -6.43 -13.09
CA SER A 149 -15.15 -6.54 -13.99
C SER A 149 -15.11 -5.33 -14.94
N ALA A 150 -13.95 -4.68 -15.03
CA ALA A 150 -13.68 -3.56 -15.94
C ALA A 150 -12.74 -3.95 -17.10
N GLY A 151 -12.05 -5.08 -16.99
CA GLY A 151 -11.14 -5.61 -18.01
C GLY A 151 -10.77 -7.06 -17.73
N GLU A 152 -9.95 -7.64 -18.59
CA GLU A 152 -9.36 -8.95 -18.31
C GLU A 152 -8.25 -8.81 -17.24
N PRO A 153 -8.12 -9.80 -16.34
CA PRO A 153 -6.99 -9.88 -15.42
C PRO A 153 -5.63 -10.09 -16.12
#